data_AF-A0A969XJZ9-F1
#
_entry.id   AF-A0A969XJZ9-F1
#
_cell.length_a   1.000
_cell.length_b   1.000
_cell.length_c   1.000
_cell.angle_alpha   90.00
_cell.angle_beta   90.00
_cell.angle_gamma   90.00
#
_symmetry.space_group_name_H-M   'P 1'
#
loop_
_entity.id
_entity.type
_entity.pdbx_description
1 polymer ?
#
loop_
_entity_poly.entity_id
_entity_poly.type
_entity_poly.pdbx_seq_one_letter_code
_entity_poly.pdbx_strand_id
1 'polypeptide(L)'
;PLDDSAGVAGLTDAAEAFALIAEAEATFVSRGDESGTHNKELSIWESAGAEPVGGWYVSSGQGMGDVLTMANEQQAYTLSDRATYLAFTLQGIELDVLVEGDPILFNPYGVIAVNPDKGPHIQVDLANTFIDWLVSVPTQELIGEFGIEEFGAPLFVPDSEAWREEAGSDVAEAEAGEAALAVTGSAAAEWTLDDLAAMPQVEAEVTNKDGETQQYAGPSLVALLEAAGVSEADTITLVASDGYEVDVAWGDLQDCEDCIVALQDDGTVRSVLPGFPGNTGVKGLVEMRVQ
;
A
#
# COMPACT_ATOMS: atom_id res chain seq x y z
N PRO A 1 -4.68 15.65 -13.34
CA PRO A 1 -5.78 16.02 -14.26
C PRO A 1 -6.45 14.75 -14.79
N LEU A 2 -7.73 14.81 -15.16
CA LEU A 2 -8.48 13.62 -15.59
C LEU A 2 -7.93 12.97 -16.87
N ASP A 3 -7.32 13.77 -17.74
CA ASP A 3 -6.79 13.29 -19.01
C ASP A 3 -5.45 12.55 -18.88
N ASP A 4 -4.78 12.70 -17.73
CA ASP A 4 -3.46 12.15 -17.44
C ASP A 4 -2.51 12.20 -18.64
N SER A 5 -2.31 13.41 -19.19
CA SER A 5 -1.41 13.68 -20.31
C SER A 5 0.03 13.12 -20.20
N ALA A 6 0.51 12.78 -19.01
CA ALA A 6 1.82 12.20 -18.74
C ALA A 6 1.76 10.68 -18.51
N GLY A 7 0.56 10.09 -18.38
CA GLY A 7 0.36 8.65 -18.22
C GLY A 7 0.85 8.10 -16.88
N VAL A 8 0.71 8.87 -15.80
CA VAL A 8 1.23 8.52 -14.47
C VAL A 8 0.21 7.81 -13.56
N ALA A 9 -1.05 7.71 -13.98
CA ALA A 9 -2.10 7.08 -13.20
C ALA A 9 -1.78 5.61 -12.88
N GLY A 10 -1.89 5.26 -11.60
CA GLY A 10 -1.69 3.88 -11.12
C GLY A 10 -0.23 3.50 -10.87
N LEU A 11 0.72 4.43 -11.06
CA LEU A 11 2.09 4.23 -10.58
C LEU A 11 2.13 4.22 -9.05
N THR A 12 3.05 3.42 -8.51
CA THR A 12 3.33 3.35 -7.07
C THR A 12 4.61 4.06 -6.67
N ASP A 13 5.39 4.54 -7.65
CA ASP A 13 6.63 5.31 -7.46
C ASP A 13 6.37 6.77 -7.85
N ALA A 14 6.42 7.66 -6.85
CA ALA A 14 6.18 9.08 -7.03
C ALA A 14 7.33 9.80 -7.76
N ALA A 15 8.56 9.31 -7.61
CA ALA A 15 9.72 9.86 -8.33
C ALA A 15 9.63 9.51 -9.82
N GLU A 16 9.22 8.29 -10.16
CA GLU A 16 8.93 7.89 -11.55
C GLU A 16 7.84 8.78 -12.17
N ALA A 17 6.74 9.01 -11.43
CA ALA A 17 5.67 9.87 -11.90
C ALA A 17 6.14 11.31 -12.17
N PHE A 18 6.96 11.88 -11.28
CA PHE A 18 7.55 13.19 -11.47
C PHE A 18 8.47 13.21 -12.70
N ALA A 19 9.31 12.19 -12.89
CA ALA A 19 10.18 12.08 -14.05
C ALA A 19 9.37 12.08 -15.37
N LEU A 20 8.27 11.33 -15.43
CA LEU A 20 7.39 11.28 -16.60
C LEU A 20 6.68 12.61 -16.87
N ILE A 21 6.21 13.30 -15.82
CA ILE A 21 5.62 14.64 -15.95
C ILE A 21 6.63 15.62 -16.55
N ALA A 22 7.89 15.57 -16.09
CA ALA A 22 8.96 16.40 -16.62
C ALA A 22 9.34 16.05 -18.06
N GLU A 23 9.44 14.75 -18.40
CA GLU A 23 9.73 14.28 -19.75
C GLU A 23 8.64 14.70 -20.76
N ALA A 24 7.38 14.64 -20.34
CA ALA A 24 6.25 15.10 -21.13
C ALA A 24 6.14 16.63 -21.22
N GLU A 25 6.92 17.37 -20.42
CA GLU A 25 6.72 18.80 -20.16
C GLU A 25 5.25 19.13 -19.86
N ALA A 26 4.58 18.25 -19.10
CA ALA A 26 3.18 18.41 -18.76
C ALA A 26 3.03 19.48 -17.68
N THR A 27 2.01 20.34 -17.79
CA THR A 27 1.87 21.49 -16.88
C THR A 27 1.80 21.02 -15.43
N PHE A 28 2.72 21.51 -14.60
CA PHE A 28 2.77 21.24 -13.16
C PHE A 28 2.66 22.57 -12.42
N VAL A 29 1.68 22.69 -11.53
CA VAL A 29 1.51 23.87 -10.67
C VAL A 29 2.14 23.58 -9.31
N SER A 30 3.24 24.26 -9.05
CA SER A 30 3.91 24.21 -7.75
C SER A 30 3.37 25.28 -6.82
N ARG A 31 3.37 24.97 -5.52
CA ARG A 31 3.17 25.99 -4.48
C ARG A 31 4.22 27.09 -4.58
N GLY A 32 5.50 26.73 -4.72
CA GLY A 32 6.58 27.73 -4.83
C GLY A 32 6.66 28.71 -3.65
N ASP A 33 6.09 28.36 -2.49
CA ASP A 33 5.86 29.26 -1.35
C ASP A 33 6.79 28.99 -0.16
N GLU A 34 7.85 28.20 -0.38
CA GLU A 34 8.84 27.79 0.66
C GLU A 34 8.23 27.01 1.84
N SER A 35 7.01 26.51 1.71
CA SER A 35 6.36 25.68 2.72
C SER A 35 6.97 24.27 2.81
N GLY A 36 6.59 23.53 3.85
CA GLY A 36 6.97 22.12 4.00
C GLY A 36 6.57 21.26 2.78
N THR A 37 5.37 21.48 2.22
CA THR A 37 4.90 20.79 1.02
C THR A 37 5.76 21.13 -0.20
N HIS A 38 6.12 22.41 -0.38
CA HIS A 38 7.03 22.79 -1.46
C HIS A 38 8.42 22.16 -1.30
N ASN A 39 8.96 22.11 -0.08
CA ASN A 39 10.23 21.41 0.17
C ASN A 39 10.13 19.91 -0.13
N LYS A 40 8.99 19.27 0.19
CA LYS A 40 8.73 17.87 -0.16
C LYS A 40 8.70 17.68 -1.67
N GLU A 41 7.97 18.53 -2.39
CA GLU A 41 7.93 18.53 -3.86
C GLU A 41 9.34 18.59 -4.48
N LEU A 42 10.18 19.52 -4.02
CA LEU A 42 11.57 19.65 -4.46
C LEU A 42 12.41 18.39 -4.20
N SER A 43 12.19 17.70 -3.08
CA SER A 43 12.89 16.43 -2.79
C SER A 43 12.47 15.28 -3.70
N ILE A 44 11.23 15.29 -4.19
CA ILE A 44 10.74 14.29 -5.15
C ILE A 44 11.33 14.59 -6.53
N TRP A 45 11.37 15.85 -6.95
CA TRP A 45 12.07 16.26 -8.19
C TRP A 45 13.54 15.82 -8.19
N GLU A 46 14.25 16.02 -7.08
CA GLU A 46 15.63 15.55 -6.92
C GLU A 46 15.74 14.02 -7.03
N SER A 47 14.83 13.28 -6.38
CA SER A 47 14.79 11.81 -6.44
C SER A 47 14.45 11.29 -7.83
N ALA A 48 13.63 12.01 -8.58
CA ALA A 48 13.29 11.76 -9.98
C ALA A 48 14.46 12.04 -10.95
N GLY A 49 15.53 12.70 -10.48
CA GLY A 49 16.63 13.15 -11.33
C GLY A 49 16.21 14.22 -12.36
N ALA A 50 15.10 14.92 -12.08
CA ALA A 50 14.51 15.91 -12.98
C ALA A 50 14.59 17.32 -12.36
N GLU A 51 14.95 18.31 -13.17
CA GLU A 51 14.88 19.71 -12.76
C GLU A 51 13.55 20.32 -13.25
N PRO A 52 12.71 20.87 -12.35
CA PRO A 52 11.46 21.52 -12.72
C PRO A 52 11.71 22.91 -13.31
N VAL A 53 12.26 22.94 -14.53
CA VAL A 53 12.62 24.17 -15.24
C VAL A 53 11.89 24.23 -16.58
N GLY A 54 11.29 25.38 -16.88
CA GLY A 54 10.61 25.60 -18.16
C GLY A 54 9.25 26.26 -18.00
N GLY A 55 8.53 26.37 -19.13
CA GLY A 55 7.19 26.97 -19.15
C GLY A 55 6.09 26.05 -18.61
N TRP A 56 6.34 24.74 -18.53
CA TRP A 56 5.41 23.75 -17.99
C TRP A 56 5.38 23.76 -16.46
N TYR A 57 6.45 24.20 -15.80
CA TYR A 57 6.51 24.33 -14.35
C TYR A 57 6.06 25.73 -13.89
N VAL A 58 4.88 25.80 -13.27
CA VAL A 58 4.26 27.05 -12.81
C VAL A 58 4.44 27.18 -11.30
N SER A 59 5.48 27.90 -10.89
CA SER A 59 5.70 28.26 -9.48
C SER A 59 4.79 29.42 -9.07
N SER A 60 3.69 29.12 -8.38
CA SER A 60 2.62 30.11 -8.06
C SER A 60 2.96 31.07 -6.91
N GLY A 61 3.78 30.64 -5.95
CA GLY A 61 4.03 31.36 -4.70
C GLY A 61 2.81 31.43 -3.77
N GLN A 62 1.82 30.55 -3.95
CA GLN A 62 0.53 30.57 -3.24
C GLN A 62 0.35 29.36 -2.31
N GLY A 63 -0.66 29.47 -1.43
CA GLY A 63 -1.10 28.36 -0.60
C GLY A 63 -1.77 27.24 -1.40
N MET A 64 -1.91 26.07 -0.78
CA MET A 64 -2.38 24.85 -1.45
C MET A 64 -3.77 24.99 -2.09
N GLY A 65 -4.69 25.75 -1.49
CA GLY A 65 -6.02 25.95 -2.05
C GLY A 65 -6.05 26.70 -3.38
N ASP A 66 -5.23 27.75 -3.51
CA ASP A 66 -5.07 28.48 -4.77
C ASP A 66 -4.37 27.61 -5.81
N VAL A 67 -3.38 26.80 -5.39
CA VAL A 67 -2.70 25.85 -6.29
C VAL A 67 -3.64 24.79 -6.83
N LEU A 68 -4.49 24.19 -5.99
CA LEU A 68 -5.51 23.22 -6.44
C LEU A 68 -6.48 23.88 -7.42
N THR A 69 -6.90 25.12 -7.15
CA THR A 69 -7.78 25.88 -8.05
C THR A 69 -7.10 26.13 -9.39
N MET A 70 -5.85 26.59 -9.38
CA MET A 70 -5.05 26.81 -10.59
C MET A 70 -4.79 25.52 -11.36
N ALA A 71 -4.49 24.42 -10.68
CA ALA A 71 -4.27 23.12 -11.29
C ALA A 71 -5.54 22.59 -11.93
N ASN A 72 -6.69 22.77 -11.27
CA ASN A 72 -8.00 22.44 -11.82
C ASN A 72 -8.32 23.27 -13.07
N GLU A 73 -8.16 24.59 -13.02
CA GLU A 73 -8.44 25.48 -14.16
C GLU A 73 -7.55 25.19 -15.37
N GLN A 74 -6.29 24.83 -15.13
CA GLN A 74 -5.30 24.55 -16.17
C GLN A 74 -5.26 23.08 -16.59
N GLN A 75 -6.03 22.21 -15.93
CA GLN A 75 -5.94 20.76 -16.09
C GLN A 75 -4.48 20.27 -15.95
N ALA A 76 -3.85 20.68 -14.86
CA ALA A 76 -2.43 20.48 -14.57
C ALA A 76 -2.20 19.51 -13.40
N TYR A 77 -0.96 19.05 -13.27
CA TYR A 77 -0.49 18.24 -12.14
C TYR A 77 -0.11 19.14 -10.97
N THR A 78 -0.19 18.61 -9.75
CA THR A 78 0.32 19.26 -8.54
C THR A 78 0.52 18.24 -7.43
N LEU A 79 1.32 18.57 -6.43
CA LEU A 79 1.45 17.79 -5.20
C LEU A 79 0.56 18.41 -4.12
N SER A 80 -0.32 17.61 -3.52
CA SER A 80 -1.19 18.02 -2.41
C SER A 80 -1.24 16.94 -1.34
N ASP A 81 -1.42 17.35 -0.08
CA ASP A 81 -1.90 16.43 0.94
C ASP A 81 -3.38 16.05 0.69
N ARG A 82 -3.75 14.84 1.15
CA ARG A 82 -5.07 14.24 0.94
C ARG A 82 -6.19 15.09 1.54
N ALA A 83 -5.99 15.59 2.76
CA ALA A 83 -7.02 16.31 3.49
C ALA A 83 -7.42 17.59 2.76
N THR A 84 -6.43 18.37 2.31
CA THR A 84 -6.67 19.60 1.54
C THR A 84 -7.32 19.29 0.19
N TYR A 85 -6.89 18.22 -0.49
CA TYR A 85 -7.52 17.78 -1.73
C TYR A 85 -9.02 17.46 -1.52
N LEU A 86 -9.36 16.63 -0.53
CA LEU A 86 -10.75 16.26 -0.21
C LEU A 86 -11.60 17.49 0.17
N ALA A 87 -11.03 18.46 0.88
CA ALA A 87 -11.72 19.71 1.18
C ALA A 87 -12.09 20.54 -0.07
N PHE A 88 -11.28 20.43 -1.12
CA PHE A 88 -11.51 21.15 -2.38
C PHE A 88 -12.39 20.37 -3.36
N THR A 89 -12.48 19.04 -3.28
CA THR A 89 -13.46 18.29 -4.11
C THR A 89 -14.90 18.72 -3.77
N LEU A 90 -15.19 19.02 -2.50
CA LEU A 90 -16.48 19.62 -2.09
C LEU A 90 -16.71 21.03 -2.65
N GLN A 91 -15.64 21.72 -3.06
CA GLN A 91 -15.71 23.03 -3.72
C GLN A 91 -15.80 22.91 -5.25
N GLY A 92 -15.83 21.68 -5.78
CA GLY A 92 -16.07 21.41 -7.20
C GLY A 92 -14.81 21.39 -8.06
N ILE A 93 -13.62 21.13 -7.51
CA ILE A 93 -12.48 20.76 -8.36
C ILE A 93 -12.70 19.37 -8.97
N GLU A 94 -12.26 19.19 -10.20
CA GLU A 94 -12.36 17.97 -11.01
C GLU A 94 -10.95 17.42 -11.25
N LEU A 95 -10.19 17.25 -10.16
CA LEU A 95 -8.87 16.61 -10.16
C LEU A 95 -8.97 15.23 -9.52
N ASP A 96 -8.24 14.27 -10.08
CA ASP A 96 -8.11 12.92 -9.52
C ASP A 96 -6.73 12.72 -8.88
N VAL A 97 -6.68 11.81 -7.90
CA VAL A 97 -5.41 11.30 -7.37
C VAL A 97 -4.87 10.26 -8.35
N LEU A 98 -3.68 10.55 -8.89
CA LEU A 98 -3.04 9.68 -9.89
C LEU A 98 -2.02 8.73 -9.27
N VAL A 99 -1.32 9.19 -8.23
CA VAL A 99 -0.25 8.46 -7.53
C VAL A 99 -0.38 8.72 -6.03
N GLU A 100 -0.33 7.65 -5.24
CA GLU A 100 -0.39 7.66 -3.79
C GLU A 100 0.32 6.43 -3.20
N GLY A 101 0.51 6.39 -1.88
CA GLY A 101 1.05 5.22 -1.18
C GLY A 101 2.59 5.10 -1.17
N ASP A 102 3.30 5.82 -2.03
CA ASP A 102 4.77 5.85 -2.00
C ASP A 102 5.29 6.37 -0.64
N PRO A 103 6.23 5.67 0.03
CA PRO A 103 6.86 6.14 1.26
C PRO A 103 7.46 7.56 1.20
N ILE A 104 7.90 8.04 0.04
CA ILE A 104 8.41 9.42 -0.11
C ILE A 104 7.30 10.45 0.10
N LEU A 105 6.05 10.10 -0.20
CA LEU A 105 4.86 10.94 0.01
C LEU A 105 4.41 10.95 1.47
N PHE A 106 5.01 10.11 2.34
CA PHE A 106 4.66 10.08 3.75
C PHE A 106 4.88 11.45 4.41
N ASN A 107 3.83 11.94 5.05
CA ASN A 107 3.75 13.26 5.66
C ASN A 107 3.33 13.14 7.14
N PRO A 108 4.25 12.78 8.05
CA PRO A 108 3.94 12.58 9.45
C PRO A 108 3.75 13.91 10.20
N TYR A 109 2.80 13.91 11.12
CA TYR A 109 2.57 15.02 12.05
C TYR A 109 3.14 14.68 13.41
N GLY A 110 3.98 15.58 13.94
CA GLY A 110 4.61 15.41 15.26
C GLY A 110 4.22 16.53 16.22
N VAL A 111 4.15 16.18 17.50
CA VAL A 111 4.02 17.15 18.61
C VAL A 111 5.30 17.15 19.44
N ILE A 112 5.83 18.34 19.75
CA ILE A 112 7.11 18.48 20.46
C ILE A 112 6.95 19.52 21.56
N ALA A 113 7.28 19.14 22.80
CA ALA A 113 7.36 20.09 23.91
C ALA A 113 8.58 21.00 23.76
N VAL A 114 8.38 22.31 23.94
CA VAL A 114 9.50 23.26 23.97
C VAL A 114 10.32 23.04 25.23
N ASN A 115 11.65 23.04 25.09
CA ASN A 115 12.55 22.87 26.22
C ASN A 115 12.29 23.95 27.31
N PRO A 116 11.93 23.56 28.55
CA PRO A 116 11.60 24.51 29.62
C PRO A 116 12.75 25.44 30.00
N ASP A 117 14.00 25.04 29.77
CA ASP A 117 15.19 25.87 30.06
C ASP A 117 15.30 27.08 29.12
N LYS A 118 14.50 27.14 28.04
CA LYS A 118 14.50 28.26 27.09
C LYS A 118 13.68 29.46 27.55
N GLY A 119 12.87 29.34 28.60
CA GLY A 119 12.11 30.49 29.10
C GLY A 119 11.18 30.19 30.29
N PRO A 120 11.05 31.12 31.26
CA PRO A 120 10.27 30.89 32.49
C PRO A 120 8.74 30.87 32.28
N HIS A 121 8.24 31.15 31.08
CA HIS A 121 6.82 31.12 30.72
C HIS A 121 6.42 29.81 30.03
N ILE A 122 7.37 28.88 29.85
CA ILE A 122 7.13 27.60 29.19
C ILE A 122 6.45 26.68 30.19
N GLN A 123 5.21 26.30 29.87
CA GLN A 123 4.38 25.46 30.71
C GLN A 123 4.54 23.98 30.34
N VAL A 124 5.72 23.41 30.65
CA VAL A 124 6.07 22.03 30.24
C VAL A 124 5.05 20.98 30.70
N ASP A 125 4.50 21.11 31.91
CA ASP A 125 3.50 20.17 32.42
C ASP A 125 2.19 20.21 31.61
N LEU A 126 1.77 21.41 31.17
CA LEU A 126 0.59 21.55 30.31
C LEU A 126 0.87 21.05 28.89
N ALA A 127 2.08 21.27 28.38
CA ALA A 127 2.49 20.75 27.08
C ALA A 127 2.47 19.21 27.08
N ASN A 128 3.02 18.58 28.12
CA ASN A 128 3.00 17.12 28.26
C ASN A 128 1.56 16.60 28.43
N THR A 129 0.71 17.28 29.18
CA THR A 129 -0.72 16.91 29.27
C THR A 129 -1.40 16.91 27.90
N PHE A 130 -1.11 17.89 27.06
CA PHE A 130 -1.63 17.94 25.68
C PHE A 130 -1.04 16.84 24.80
N ILE A 131 0.26 16.57 24.91
CA ILE A 131 0.92 15.48 24.19
C ILE A 131 0.30 14.14 24.56
N ASP A 132 0.18 13.84 25.86
CA ASP A 132 -0.40 12.61 26.38
C ASP A 132 -1.83 12.41 25.90
N TRP A 133 -2.64 13.48 25.87
CA TRP A 133 -3.97 13.46 25.27
C TRP A 133 -3.88 13.14 23.77
N LEU A 134 -3.07 13.88 23.02
CA LEU A 134 -2.99 13.75 21.56
C LEU A 134 -2.55 12.34 21.12
N VAL A 135 -1.62 11.70 21.84
CA VAL A 135 -1.11 10.36 21.51
C VAL A 135 -1.93 9.22 22.10
N SER A 136 -2.92 9.52 22.95
CA SER A 136 -3.79 8.51 23.56
C SER A 136 -4.67 7.82 22.52
N VAL A 137 -4.94 6.53 22.71
CA VAL A 137 -5.78 5.74 21.80
C VAL A 137 -7.15 6.37 21.55
N PRO A 138 -7.92 6.81 22.57
CA PRO A 138 -9.22 7.44 22.32
C PRO A 138 -9.13 8.71 21.46
N THR A 139 -8.01 9.44 21.52
CA THR A 139 -7.83 10.63 20.68
C THR A 139 -7.38 10.25 19.27
N GLN A 140 -6.60 9.19 19.13
CA GLN A 140 -6.22 8.62 17.84
C GLN A 140 -7.45 8.04 17.11
N GLU A 141 -8.39 7.40 17.81
CA GLU A 141 -9.71 7.03 17.25
C GLU A 141 -10.44 8.26 16.68
N LEU A 142 -10.54 9.34 17.47
CA LEU A 142 -11.17 10.59 17.01
C LEU A 142 -10.47 11.18 15.77
N ILE A 143 -9.14 11.05 15.69
CA ILE A 143 -8.36 11.45 14.50
C ILE A 143 -8.73 10.58 13.29
N GLY A 144 -8.81 9.27 13.49
CA GLY A 144 -9.15 8.30 12.43
C GLY A 144 -10.60 8.41 11.95
N GLU A 145 -11.51 8.91 12.77
CA GLU A 145 -12.91 9.17 12.38
C GLU A 145 -13.12 10.55 11.75
N PHE A 146 -12.14 11.46 11.90
CA PHE A 146 -12.30 12.85 11.52
C PHE A 146 -12.47 13.00 10.00
N GLY A 147 -13.62 13.56 9.61
CA GLY A 147 -13.96 13.86 8.23
C GLY A 147 -14.69 12.75 7.47
N ILE A 148 -14.82 11.54 8.02
CA ILE A 148 -15.52 10.43 7.33
C ILE A 148 -16.95 10.81 6.94
N GLU A 149 -17.70 11.44 7.85
CA GLU A 149 -19.10 11.84 7.58
C GLU A 149 -19.22 12.84 6.42
N GLU A 150 -18.25 13.75 6.29
CA GLU A 150 -18.30 14.86 5.34
C GLU A 150 -17.64 14.51 4.00
N PHE A 151 -16.54 13.77 4.03
CA PHE A 151 -15.68 13.48 2.87
C PHE A 151 -15.75 12.03 2.39
N GLY A 152 -16.42 11.14 3.13
CA GLY A 152 -16.48 9.70 2.84
C GLY A 152 -15.19 8.93 3.15
N ALA A 153 -14.16 9.62 3.63
CA ALA A 153 -12.85 9.09 3.97
C ALA A 153 -12.25 9.88 5.14
N PRO A 154 -11.36 9.28 5.95
CA PRO A 154 -10.66 9.99 7.00
C PRO A 154 -9.69 11.02 6.42
N LEU A 155 -9.62 12.20 7.04
CA LEU A 155 -8.67 13.25 6.64
C LEU A 155 -7.26 13.01 7.19
N PHE A 156 -7.17 12.28 8.30
CA PHE A 156 -5.91 11.99 8.99
C PHE A 156 -5.85 10.51 9.36
N VAL A 157 -4.63 9.96 9.38
CA VAL A 157 -4.37 8.59 9.79
C VAL A 157 -3.72 8.61 11.18
N PRO A 158 -4.23 7.85 12.15
CA PRO A 158 -3.63 7.81 13.48
C PRO A 158 -2.30 7.05 13.46
N ASP A 159 -1.32 7.55 14.21
CA ASP A 159 0.09 7.09 14.13
C ASP A 159 0.83 7.29 15.48
N SER A 160 0.12 7.19 16.60
CA SER A 160 0.81 7.11 17.90
C SER A 160 1.35 5.69 18.16
N GLU A 161 2.35 5.59 19.03
CA GLU A 161 2.89 4.28 19.44
C GLU A 161 1.81 3.40 20.08
N ALA A 162 1.08 3.94 21.06
CA ALA A 162 -0.02 3.22 21.71
C ALA A 162 -1.12 2.82 20.71
N TRP A 163 -1.43 3.68 19.73
CA TRP A 163 -2.36 3.33 18.66
C TRP A 163 -1.83 2.21 17.79
N ARG A 164 -0.58 2.23 17.36
CA ARG A 164 -0.01 1.14 16.54
C ARG A 164 0.07 -0.19 17.30
N GLU A 165 0.27 -0.16 18.62
CA GLU A 165 0.23 -1.36 19.46
C GLU A 165 -1.19 -1.93 19.57
N GLU A 166 -2.21 -1.07 19.72
CA GLU A 166 -3.62 -1.47 19.82
C GLU A 166 -4.22 -1.82 18.44
N ALA A 167 -4.02 -0.98 17.44
CA ALA A 167 -4.36 -1.27 16.04
C ALA A 167 -3.56 -2.47 15.51
N GLY A 168 -2.33 -2.74 15.98
CA GLY A 168 -1.63 -3.98 15.67
C GLY A 168 -2.29 -5.22 16.28
N SER A 169 -3.02 -5.07 17.38
CA SER A 169 -3.90 -6.11 17.94
C SER A 169 -5.24 -6.23 17.21
N ASP A 170 -5.79 -5.11 16.72
CA ASP A 170 -7.01 -5.10 15.90
C ASP A 170 -6.74 -5.52 14.45
N VAL A 171 -5.57 -5.27 13.89
CA VAL A 171 -5.12 -5.76 12.58
C VAL A 171 -4.80 -7.25 12.67
N ALA A 172 -4.28 -7.75 13.78
CA ALA A 172 -4.26 -9.20 14.03
C ALA A 172 -5.68 -9.81 14.16
N GLU A 173 -6.67 -9.04 14.64
CA GLU A 173 -8.09 -9.47 14.68
C GLU A 173 -8.87 -9.18 13.37
N ALA A 174 -8.39 -8.28 12.49
CA ALA A 174 -9.04 -7.84 11.25
C ALA A 174 -8.41 -8.45 9.98
N GLU A 175 -7.11 -8.79 9.99
CA GLU A 175 -6.47 -9.70 9.01
C GLU A 175 -6.94 -11.15 9.21
N ALA A 176 -7.56 -11.46 10.35
CA ALA A 176 -8.36 -12.65 10.53
C ALA A 176 -9.72 -12.59 9.77
N GLY A 177 -9.96 -11.55 8.95
CA GLY A 177 -11.22 -11.30 8.23
C GLY A 177 -11.16 -11.19 6.71
N GLU A 178 -9.98 -11.00 6.08
CA GLU A 178 -9.83 -10.98 4.61
C GLU A 178 -9.08 -12.24 4.15
N ALA A 179 -9.59 -12.90 3.10
CA ALA A 179 -9.03 -14.15 2.62
C ALA A 179 -7.62 -13.93 2.04
N ALA A 180 -6.60 -14.51 2.68
CA ALA A 180 -5.23 -14.53 2.19
C ALA A 180 -5.05 -15.46 0.99
N LEU A 181 -5.90 -16.49 0.90
CA LEU A 181 -5.95 -17.42 -0.22
C LEU A 181 -7.38 -17.88 -0.46
N ALA A 182 -7.81 -17.85 -1.71
CA ALA A 182 -9.07 -18.42 -2.15
C ALA A 182 -8.87 -19.62 -3.09
N VAL A 183 -9.76 -20.60 -3.00
CA VAL A 183 -10.01 -21.59 -4.05
C VAL A 183 -11.33 -21.24 -4.71
N THR A 184 -11.37 -21.20 -6.04
CA THR A 184 -12.54 -20.79 -6.82
C THR A 184 -12.78 -21.76 -7.99
N GLY A 185 -13.85 -21.54 -8.77
CA GLY A 185 -14.19 -22.35 -9.94
C GLY A 185 -15.22 -23.44 -9.60
N SER A 186 -14.84 -24.71 -9.75
CA SER A 186 -15.71 -25.85 -9.42
C SER A 186 -15.81 -26.14 -7.91
N ALA A 187 -14.92 -25.54 -7.12
CA ALA A 187 -14.91 -25.54 -5.66
C ALA A 187 -14.83 -24.10 -5.12
N ALA A 188 -15.16 -23.90 -3.84
CA ALA A 188 -15.08 -22.60 -3.19
C ALA A 188 -14.65 -22.74 -1.73
N ALA A 189 -13.51 -22.15 -1.38
CA ALA A 189 -13.02 -22.04 -0.01
C ALA A 189 -12.12 -20.81 0.11
N GLU A 190 -12.03 -20.26 1.31
CA GLU A 190 -11.20 -19.10 1.63
C GLU A 190 -10.49 -19.38 2.95
N TRP A 191 -9.24 -18.95 3.04
CA TRP A 191 -8.43 -19.04 4.25
C TRP A 191 -7.75 -17.71 4.52
N THR A 192 -7.74 -17.33 5.79
CA THR A 192 -6.91 -16.23 6.31
C THR A 192 -5.46 -16.70 6.47
N LEU A 193 -4.53 -15.76 6.72
CA LEU A 193 -3.15 -16.14 7.05
C LEU A 193 -3.10 -17.03 8.31
N ASP A 194 -3.93 -16.72 9.31
CA ASP A 194 -4.02 -17.49 10.55
C ASP A 194 -4.55 -18.91 10.32
N ASP A 195 -5.55 -19.07 9.46
CA ASP A 195 -6.05 -20.39 9.07
C ASP A 195 -4.92 -21.23 8.45
N LEU A 196 -4.17 -20.64 7.52
CA LEU A 196 -3.04 -21.32 6.85
C LEU A 196 -1.90 -21.63 7.83
N ALA A 197 -1.60 -20.73 8.76
CA ALA A 197 -0.58 -20.92 9.78
C ALA A 197 -0.96 -22.03 10.79
N ALA A 198 -2.26 -22.17 11.09
CA ALA A 198 -2.77 -23.18 12.02
C ALA A 198 -2.84 -24.60 11.42
N MET A 199 -2.74 -24.73 10.09
CA MET A 199 -2.75 -26.04 9.42
C MET A 199 -1.47 -26.84 9.64
N PRO A 200 -1.50 -28.17 9.40
CA PRO A 200 -0.28 -28.98 9.38
C PRO A 200 0.73 -28.45 8.36
N GLN A 201 1.91 -28.07 8.84
CA GLN A 201 2.98 -27.51 8.03
C GLN A 201 3.84 -28.62 7.41
N VAL A 202 4.19 -28.46 6.14
CA VAL A 202 5.12 -29.30 5.38
C VAL A 202 6.31 -28.43 4.98
N GLU A 203 7.51 -28.99 5.09
CA GLU A 203 8.74 -28.34 4.65
C GLU A 203 8.99 -28.68 3.17
N ALA A 204 9.29 -27.65 2.38
CA ALA A 204 9.63 -27.78 0.97
C ALA A 204 10.99 -27.13 0.72
N GLU A 205 11.78 -27.74 -0.17
CA GLU A 205 13.09 -27.25 -0.53
C GLU A 205 13.16 -27.02 -2.04
N VAL A 206 13.56 -25.80 -2.44
CA VAL A 206 13.74 -25.46 -3.86
C VAL A 206 15.18 -25.02 -4.09
N THR A 207 15.84 -25.70 -5.03
CA THR A 207 17.15 -25.31 -5.53
C THR A 207 16.99 -24.49 -6.82
N ASN A 208 17.54 -23.27 -6.83
CA ASN A 208 17.53 -22.41 -8.00
C ASN A 208 18.56 -22.89 -9.06
N LYS A 209 18.56 -22.23 -10.23
CA LYS A 209 19.49 -22.57 -11.33
C LYS A 209 20.96 -22.37 -10.98
N ASP A 210 21.25 -21.55 -9.98
CA ASP A 210 22.60 -21.26 -9.49
C ASP A 210 23.07 -22.26 -8.43
N GLY A 211 22.23 -23.26 -8.08
CA GLY A 211 22.53 -24.30 -7.10
C GLY A 211 22.30 -23.85 -5.65
N GLU A 212 21.74 -22.67 -5.43
CA GLU A 212 21.37 -22.18 -4.11
C GLU A 212 20.04 -22.77 -3.70
N THR A 213 19.97 -23.23 -2.46
CA THR A 213 18.83 -23.96 -1.94
C THR A 213 18.13 -23.11 -0.90
N GLN A 214 16.81 -22.97 -1.03
CA GLN A 214 15.96 -22.23 -0.10
C GLN A 214 14.89 -23.14 0.45
N GLN A 215 14.69 -23.07 1.77
CA GLN A 215 13.68 -23.82 2.49
C GLN A 215 12.46 -22.95 2.74
N TYR A 216 11.30 -23.59 2.69
CA TYR A 216 9.99 -22.98 2.89
C TYR A 216 9.15 -23.92 3.76
N ALA A 217 8.26 -23.34 4.55
CA ALA A 217 7.28 -24.08 5.33
C ALA A 217 5.88 -23.54 5.04
N GLY A 218 4.91 -24.43 4.96
CA GLY A 218 3.53 -24.07 4.62
C GLY A 218 2.58 -25.27 4.64
N PRO A 219 1.26 -25.05 4.70
CA PRO A 219 0.30 -26.12 4.44
C PRO A 219 0.49 -26.74 3.05
N SER A 220 0.20 -28.04 2.96
CA SER A 220 0.19 -28.75 1.68
C SER A 220 -0.85 -28.14 0.73
N LEU A 221 -0.41 -27.82 -0.48
CA LEU A 221 -1.24 -27.27 -1.55
C LEU A 221 -2.36 -28.26 -1.93
N VAL A 222 -2.04 -29.55 -1.98
CA VAL A 222 -3.02 -30.62 -2.25
C VAL A 222 -4.04 -30.72 -1.13
N ALA A 223 -3.60 -30.69 0.14
CA ALA A 223 -4.51 -30.76 1.27
C ALA A 223 -5.49 -29.57 1.32
N LEU A 224 -5.04 -28.37 0.91
CA LEU A 224 -5.90 -27.20 0.78
C LEU A 224 -6.98 -27.41 -0.29
N LEU A 225 -6.60 -27.88 -1.48
CA LEU A 225 -7.55 -28.17 -2.56
C LEU A 225 -8.55 -29.27 -2.15
N GLU A 226 -8.10 -30.33 -1.49
CA GLU A 226 -8.99 -31.38 -0.95
C GLU A 226 -9.93 -30.84 0.13
N ALA A 227 -9.44 -29.96 1.02
CA ALA A 227 -10.26 -29.29 2.04
C ALA A 227 -11.32 -28.38 1.42
N ALA A 228 -11.05 -27.78 0.26
CA ALA A 228 -12.03 -27.04 -0.54
C ALA A 228 -13.05 -27.95 -1.27
N GLY A 229 -12.88 -29.27 -1.20
CA GLY A 229 -13.74 -30.25 -1.86
C GLY A 229 -13.32 -30.62 -3.29
N VAL A 230 -12.11 -30.24 -3.71
CA VAL A 230 -11.55 -30.66 -5.01
C VAL A 230 -11.14 -32.12 -4.92
N SER A 231 -11.82 -32.96 -5.70
CA SER A 231 -11.50 -34.40 -5.81
C SER A 231 -11.15 -34.79 -7.24
N GLU A 232 -11.63 -34.03 -8.23
CA GLU A 232 -11.32 -34.16 -9.65
C GLU A 232 -11.22 -32.76 -10.25
N ALA A 233 -10.19 -32.52 -11.06
CA ALA A 233 -9.98 -31.32 -11.85
C ALA A 233 -9.07 -31.67 -13.04
N ASP A 234 -9.15 -30.90 -14.13
CA ASP A 234 -8.19 -31.03 -15.22
C ASP A 234 -6.95 -30.17 -14.93
N THR A 235 -7.20 -28.91 -14.52
CA THR A 235 -6.17 -27.89 -14.33
C THR A 235 -6.45 -27.06 -13.08
N ILE A 236 -5.39 -26.71 -12.36
CA ILE A 236 -5.40 -25.69 -11.32
C ILE A 236 -4.63 -24.47 -11.85
N THR A 237 -5.30 -23.33 -11.97
CA THR A 237 -4.64 -22.06 -12.28
C THR A 237 -4.24 -21.37 -10.98
N LEU A 238 -2.94 -21.11 -10.81
CA LEU A 238 -2.41 -20.34 -9.69
C LEU A 238 -2.34 -18.86 -10.08
N VAL A 239 -2.96 -17.99 -9.30
CA VAL A 239 -3.15 -16.57 -9.61
C VAL A 239 -2.49 -15.71 -8.53
N ALA A 240 -1.62 -14.80 -8.95
CA ALA A 240 -0.95 -13.84 -8.08
C ALA A 240 -1.75 -12.53 -7.95
N SER A 241 -1.46 -11.78 -6.89
CA SER A 241 -2.00 -10.43 -6.65
C SER A 241 -1.61 -9.42 -7.73
N ASP A 242 -0.49 -9.63 -8.43
CA ASP A 242 -0.04 -8.80 -9.55
C ASP A 242 -0.67 -9.18 -10.90
N GLY A 243 -1.58 -10.17 -10.90
CA GLY A 243 -2.26 -10.68 -12.10
C GLY A 243 -1.49 -11.75 -12.87
N TYR A 244 -0.32 -12.21 -12.40
CA TYR A 244 0.35 -13.37 -12.97
C TYR A 244 -0.46 -14.65 -12.79
N GLU A 245 -0.66 -15.41 -13.87
CA GLU A 245 -1.35 -16.70 -13.85
C GLU A 245 -0.46 -17.81 -14.42
N VAL A 246 -0.51 -18.99 -13.81
CA VAL A 246 0.12 -20.20 -14.35
C VAL A 246 -0.76 -21.42 -14.13
N ASP A 247 -0.92 -22.20 -15.18
CA ASP A 247 -1.69 -23.45 -15.15
C ASP A 247 -0.80 -24.63 -14.75
N VAL A 248 -1.33 -25.46 -13.86
CA VAL A 248 -0.70 -26.72 -13.43
C VAL A 248 -1.70 -27.85 -13.57
N ALA A 249 -1.29 -28.97 -14.16
CA ALA A 249 -2.15 -30.13 -14.27
C ALA A 249 -2.45 -30.69 -12.87
N TRP A 250 -3.72 -30.93 -12.57
CA TRP A 250 -4.12 -31.46 -11.26
C TRP A 250 -3.44 -32.79 -10.95
N GLY A 251 -3.34 -33.69 -11.94
CA GLY A 251 -2.66 -34.98 -11.77
C GLY A 251 -1.18 -34.85 -11.38
N ASP A 252 -0.47 -33.83 -11.88
CA ASP A 252 0.93 -33.60 -11.50
C ASP A 252 1.02 -33.04 -10.06
N LEU A 253 0.07 -32.19 -9.66
CA LEU A 253 -0.01 -31.65 -8.30
C LEU A 253 -0.32 -32.72 -7.26
N GLN A 254 -1.21 -33.67 -7.57
CA GLN A 254 -1.59 -34.75 -6.64
C GLN A 254 -0.40 -35.63 -6.24
N ASP A 255 0.57 -35.79 -7.12
CA ASP A 255 1.78 -36.57 -6.88
C ASP A 255 2.88 -35.77 -6.14
N CYS A 256 2.63 -34.48 -5.85
CA CYS A 256 3.59 -33.58 -5.22
C CYS A 256 3.34 -33.44 -3.70
N GLU A 257 3.95 -34.33 -2.92
CA GLU A 257 3.79 -34.37 -1.46
C GLU A 257 4.38 -33.15 -0.74
N ASP A 258 5.35 -32.47 -1.35
CA ASP A 258 6.05 -31.29 -0.84
C ASP A 258 5.66 -29.99 -1.58
N CYS A 259 4.58 -30.02 -2.37
CA CYS A 259 3.97 -28.81 -2.89
C CYS A 259 3.18 -28.10 -1.77
N ILE A 260 3.57 -26.87 -1.47
CA ILE A 260 3.02 -26.10 -0.34
C ILE A 260 2.57 -24.69 -0.76
N VAL A 261 1.73 -24.11 0.07
CA VAL A 261 1.50 -22.67 0.11
C VAL A 261 2.30 -22.11 1.29
N ALA A 262 3.42 -21.45 1.01
CA ALA A 262 4.31 -20.92 2.04
C ALA A 262 3.89 -19.49 2.44
N LEU A 263 3.82 -19.25 3.75
CA LEU A 263 3.62 -17.91 4.30
C LEU A 263 4.95 -17.13 4.25
N GLN A 264 4.91 -15.83 4.00
CA GLN A 264 6.08 -14.96 3.94
C GLN A 264 6.05 -13.94 5.08
N ASP A 265 7.23 -13.44 5.47
CA ASP A 265 7.36 -12.47 6.57
C ASP A 265 6.70 -11.11 6.27
N ASP A 266 6.39 -10.84 5.00
CA ASP A 266 5.73 -9.61 4.52
C ASP A 266 4.20 -9.71 4.50
N GLY A 267 3.62 -10.78 5.06
CA GLY A 267 2.17 -11.00 5.11
C GLY A 267 1.59 -11.54 3.79
N THR A 268 2.41 -11.87 2.80
CA THR A 268 1.94 -12.52 1.57
C THR A 268 2.09 -14.03 1.64
N VAL A 269 1.41 -14.75 0.74
CA VAL A 269 1.62 -16.19 0.55
C VAL A 269 2.16 -16.48 -0.84
N ARG A 270 2.81 -17.63 -1.01
CA ARG A 270 3.34 -18.06 -2.30
C ARG A 270 3.19 -19.56 -2.50
N SER A 271 3.04 -20.00 -3.73
CA SER A 271 3.17 -21.42 -4.05
C SER A 271 4.65 -21.82 -4.17
N VAL A 272 4.96 -22.98 -3.61
CA VAL A 272 6.28 -23.62 -3.70
C VAL A 272 6.06 -25.02 -4.22
N LEU A 273 6.55 -25.30 -5.43
CA LEU A 273 6.34 -26.55 -6.14
C LEU A 273 7.68 -27.20 -6.51
N PRO A 274 8.31 -27.95 -5.60
CA PRO A 274 9.55 -28.67 -5.90
C PRO A 274 9.38 -29.63 -7.09
N GLY A 275 10.37 -29.69 -7.96
CA GLY A 275 10.33 -30.55 -9.15
C GLY A 275 9.55 -30.00 -10.36
N PHE A 276 8.81 -28.90 -10.19
CA PHE A 276 8.14 -28.20 -11.29
C PHE A 276 9.08 -27.21 -12.00
N PRO A 277 8.74 -26.76 -13.23
CA PRO A 277 9.43 -25.64 -13.87
C PRO A 277 9.51 -24.42 -12.94
N GLY A 278 10.66 -23.75 -12.91
CA GLY A 278 10.90 -22.66 -11.94
C GLY A 278 9.97 -21.45 -12.05
N ASN A 279 9.20 -21.34 -13.13
CA ASN A 279 8.17 -20.32 -13.32
C ASN A 279 6.79 -20.73 -12.77
N THR A 280 6.63 -21.95 -12.26
CA THR A 280 5.37 -22.44 -11.71
C THR A 280 5.17 -22.01 -10.25
N GLY A 281 6.24 -21.68 -9.53
CA GLY A 281 6.15 -21.11 -8.18
C GLY A 281 5.72 -19.64 -8.23
N VAL A 282 4.53 -19.35 -7.72
CA VAL A 282 3.88 -18.05 -7.78
C VAL A 282 4.09 -17.30 -6.47
N LYS A 283 4.68 -16.11 -6.53
CA LYS A 283 4.78 -15.19 -5.38
C LYS A 283 3.51 -14.35 -5.29
N GLY A 284 3.10 -13.98 -4.06
CA GLY A 284 1.87 -13.22 -3.86
C GLY A 284 0.64 -13.98 -4.35
N LEU A 285 0.61 -15.30 -4.16
CA LEU A 285 -0.52 -16.14 -4.55
C LEU A 285 -1.77 -15.69 -3.79
N VAL A 286 -2.87 -15.46 -4.49
CA VAL A 286 -4.16 -15.05 -3.88
C VAL A 286 -5.30 -16.00 -4.25
N GLU A 287 -5.20 -16.71 -5.36
CA GLU A 287 -6.26 -17.61 -5.83
C GLU A 287 -5.67 -18.89 -6.46
N MET A 288 -6.32 -20.03 -6.15
CA MET A 288 -6.17 -21.30 -6.86
C MET A 288 -7.51 -21.62 -7.56
N ARG A 289 -7.58 -21.33 -8.85
CA ARG A 289 -8.80 -21.50 -9.65
C ARG A 289 -8.87 -22.90 -10.23
N VAL A 290 -9.91 -23.64 -9.88
CA VAL A 290 -10.12 -25.03 -10.29
C VAL A 290 -10.93 -25.07 -11.58
N GLN A 291 -10.37 -25.75 -12.60
CA GLN A 291 -10.99 -25.89 -13.93
C GLN A 291 -11.24 -27.36 -14.28
#